data_AF-A0A1J1GPW0-F1
#
_entry.id   AF-A0A1J1GPW0-F1
#
_cell.length_a   1.000
_cell.length_b   1.000
_cell.length_c   1.000
_cell.angle_alpha   90.00
_cell.angle_beta   90.00
_cell.angle_gamma   90.00
#
_symmetry.space_group_name_H-M   'P 1'
#
loop_
_entity.id
_entity.type
_entity.pdbx_description
1 polymer ?
#
loop_
_entity_poly.entity_id
_entity_poly.type
_entity_poly.pdbx_seq_one_letter_code
_entity_poly.pdbx_strand_id
1 'polypeptide(L)'
;MYKGKKIRIGTLNIFNNICHSIKEKFLNYDSEYIYNISRKNLLFKHLFSNSFDIICLQEVDLFMINELKKKCLEYNFTLYASPDNIKSSKNNNCIIYKKNFKLLDENFFDLNSVVSKYFMNYSSESRCEQKENDISHLQKLSGVYELITKGRVKNTHMEHPAQLRKDKAFYLLPELSIEPFKSAFKEINGNEPIFTNKTLSFSGCIDFIFYKELIPLSAKTIPSNLNDIKILPNEHFPSDHILLMSEFFVV
;
A
#
# COMPACT_ATOMS: atom_id res chain seq x y z
N MET A 1 20.17 3.58 -28.00
CA MET A 1 18.85 3.99 -27.45
C MET A 1 17.99 2.75 -27.34
N TYR A 2 17.59 2.35 -26.13
CA TYR A 2 16.67 1.23 -25.97
C TYR A 2 15.31 1.58 -26.59
N LYS A 3 14.82 0.74 -27.51
CA LYS A 3 13.45 0.82 -28.04
C LYS A 3 12.56 0.02 -27.09
N GLY A 4 11.81 0.70 -26.23
CA GLY A 4 10.90 0.06 -25.28
C GLY A 4 9.87 1.05 -24.76
N LYS A 5 8.84 0.52 -24.09
CA LYS A 5 7.74 1.34 -23.57
C LYS A 5 8.06 1.75 -22.13
N LYS A 6 7.79 3.01 -21.82
CA LYS A 6 7.78 3.51 -20.44
C LYS A 6 6.41 3.25 -19.83
N ILE A 7 6.37 2.85 -18.57
CA ILE A 7 5.14 2.70 -17.79
C ILE A 7 5.30 3.49 -16.50
N ARG A 8 4.31 4.32 -16.19
CA ARG A 8 4.22 5.08 -14.96
C ARG A 8 3.15 4.49 -14.04
N ILE A 9 3.57 4.09 -12.85
CA ILE A 9 2.74 3.43 -11.84
C ILE A 9 2.55 4.36 -10.65
N GLY A 10 1.31 4.48 -10.18
CA GLY A 10 0.97 5.16 -8.93
C GLY A 10 0.42 4.18 -7.89
N THR A 11 0.65 4.43 -6.60
CA THR A 11 -0.08 3.75 -5.52
C THR A 11 -0.47 4.72 -4.41
N LEU A 12 -1.70 4.58 -3.91
CA LEU A 12 -2.24 5.40 -2.82
C LEU A 12 -3.32 4.65 -2.04
N ASN A 13 -3.14 4.58 -0.73
CA ASN A 13 -4.24 4.30 0.19
C ASN A 13 -5.11 5.56 0.25
N ILE A 14 -6.38 5.46 -0.14
CA ILE A 14 -7.25 6.63 -0.27
C ILE A 14 -8.05 6.93 0.98
N PHE A 15 -7.80 6.27 2.11
CA PHE A 15 -8.42 6.54 3.42
C PHE A 15 -9.95 6.36 3.46
N ASN A 16 -10.43 5.41 4.29
CA ASN A 16 -11.86 5.11 4.47
C ASN A 16 -12.29 5.07 5.96
N ASN A 17 -13.59 5.28 6.21
CA ASN A 17 -14.22 5.64 7.49
C ASN A 17 -14.04 4.58 8.59
N ILE A 18 -13.92 3.32 8.20
CA ILE A 18 -14.12 2.21 9.13
C ILE A 18 -12.88 1.95 9.96
N CYS A 19 -11.68 2.06 9.38
CA CYS A 19 -10.42 1.91 10.11
C CYS A 19 -10.22 3.03 11.14
N HIS A 20 -10.79 4.21 10.89
CA HIS A 20 -10.64 5.37 11.77
C HIS A 20 -11.48 5.31 13.04
N SER A 21 -12.67 4.73 12.97
CA SER A 21 -13.66 4.79 14.05
C SER A 21 -13.25 4.06 15.35
N ILE A 22 -12.24 3.18 15.33
CA ILE A 22 -11.92 2.31 16.48
C ILE A 22 -10.63 2.73 17.23
N LYS A 23 -9.63 3.32 16.56
CA LYS A 23 -8.34 3.64 17.19
C LYS A 23 -8.04 5.13 17.40
N GLU A 24 -8.66 6.03 16.64
CA GLU A 24 -8.42 7.48 16.77
C GLU A 24 -9.73 8.26 16.88
N LYS A 25 -10.41 8.13 18.04
CA LYS A 25 -11.46 9.08 18.49
C LYS A 25 -10.96 10.53 18.64
N PHE A 26 -9.71 10.82 18.29
CA PHE A 26 -9.00 12.08 18.51
C PHE A 26 -8.72 12.89 17.24
N LEU A 27 -9.03 12.36 16.04
CA LEU A 27 -9.11 13.23 14.87
C LEU A 27 -10.52 13.82 14.79
N ASN A 28 -10.61 15.16 14.84
CA ASN A 28 -11.84 15.93 14.61
C ASN A 28 -12.39 15.81 13.17
N TYR A 29 -12.16 14.69 12.47
CA TYR A 29 -12.75 14.48 11.16
C TYR A 29 -14.14 13.88 11.35
N ASP A 30 -15.14 14.70 11.07
CA ASP A 30 -16.51 14.24 10.99
C ASP A 30 -16.60 13.10 9.96
N SER A 31 -17.53 12.17 10.18
CA SER A 31 -17.89 11.11 9.23
C SER A 31 -18.18 11.65 7.81
N GLU A 32 -18.49 12.94 7.70
CA GLU A 32 -18.64 13.70 6.47
C GLU A 32 -17.36 13.95 5.67
N TYR A 33 -16.16 13.90 6.29
CA TYR A 33 -14.89 14.22 5.61
C TYR A 33 -14.68 13.34 4.38
N ILE A 34 -15.06 12.06 4.46
CA ILE A 34 -14.85 11.11 3.36
C ILE A 34 -15.72 11.44 2.15
N TYR A 35 -16.95 11.88 2.41
CA TYR A 35 -17.90 12.30 1.38
C TYR A 35 -17.75 13.77 0.98
N ASN A 36 -16.83 14.50 1.63
CA ASN A 36 -16.56 15.90 1.37
C ASN A 36 -16.14 16.12 -0.09
N ILE A 37 -16.83 17.03 -0.75
CA ILE A 37 -16.62 17.33 -2.18
C ILE A 37 -15.20 17.86 -2.42
N SER A 38 -14.69 18.72 -1.55
CA SER A 38 -13.33 19.29 -1.67
C SER A 38 -12.26 18.20 -1.59
N ARG A 39 -12.39 17.27 -0.64
CA ARG A 39 -11.51 16.11 -0.51
C ARG A 39 -11.52 15.24 -1.78
N LYS A 40 -12.71 14.89 -2.27
CA LYS A 40 -12.85 14.10 -3.51
C LYS A 40 -12.20 14.80 -4.71
N ASN A 41 -12.40 16.12 -4.83
CA ASN A 41 -11.81 16.90 -5.91
C ASN A 41 -10.28 16.92 -5.84
N LEU A 42 -9.71 17.05 -4.63
CA LEU A 42 -8.25 16.91 -4.43
C LEU A 42 -7.77 15.51 -4.81
N LEU A 43 -8.48 14.47 -4.40
CA LEU A 43 -8.14 13.09 -4.76
C LEU A 43 -8.12 12.91 -6.28
N PHE A 44 -9.18 13.33 -6.98
CA PHE A 44 -9.25 13.22 -8.44
C PHE A 44 -8.17 14.04 -9.14
N LYS A 45 -7.86 15.24 -8.64
CA LYS A 45 -6.74 16.04 -9.15
C LYS A 45 -5.42 15.26 -9.03
N HIS A 46 -5.13 14.70 -7.86
CA HIS A 46 -3.89 13.93 -7.65
C HIS A 46 -3.85 12.64 -8.48
N LEU A 47 -4.98 11.95 -8.69
CA LEU A 47 -5.00 10.71 -9.46
C LEU A 47 -4.98 10.92 -10.98
N PHE A 48 -5.72 11.91 -11.50
CA PHE A 48 -5.97 12.04 -12.94
C PHE A 48 -5.25 13.20 -13.62
N SER A 49 -4.76 14.21 -12.89
CA SER A 49 -3.89 15.24 -13.48
C SER A 49 -2.46 14.74 -13.71
N ASN A 50 -2.08 13.61 -13.13
CA ASN A 50 -0.79 12.97 -13.35
C ASN A 50 -0.88 11.99 -14.51
N SER A 51 0.18 11.89 -15.32
CA SER A 51 0.18 11.04 -16.52
C SER A 51 0.45 9.55 -16.22
N PHE A 52 -0.24 8.98 -15.22
CA PHE A 52 -0.14 7.57 -14.86
C PHE A 52 -0.60 6.66 -15.99
N ASP A 53 -0.03 5.46 -16.06
CA ASP A 53 -0.51 4.36 -16.90
C ASP A 53 -1.34 3.37 -16.08
N ILE A 54 -0.90 3.11 -14.84
CA ILE A 54 -1.53 2.23 -13.86
C ILE A 54 -1.55 2.93 -12.49
N ILE A 55 -2.64 2.79 -11.76
CA ILE A 55 -2.82 3.31 -10.40
C ILE A 55 -3.40 2.19 -9.53
N CYS A 56 -2.70 1.82 -8.47
CA CYS A 56 -3.17 0.88 -7.46
C CYS A 56 -3.74 1.66 -6.27
N LEU A 57 -5.00 1.39 -5.91
CA LEU A 57 -5.67 2.06 -4.79
C LEU A 57 -6.02 1.05 -3.71
N GLN A 58 -5.83 1.46 -2.45
CA GLN A 58 -6.28 0.73 -1.26
C GLN A 58 -7.31 1.56 -0.50
N GLU A 59 -8.11 0.95 0.37
CA GLU A 59 -9.16 1.65 1.13
C GLU A 59 -10.27 2.25 0.30
N VAL A 60 -10.69 1.56 -0.76
CA VAL A 60 -11.76 2.04 -1.63
C VAL A 60 -13.10 1.43 -1.23
N ASP A 61 -14.03 2.25 -0.72
CA ASP A 61 -15.42 1.83 -0.52
C ASP A 61 -16.22 1.80 -1.83
N LEU A 62 -17.44 1.23 -1.77
CA LEU A 62 -18.32 1.10 -2.93
C LEU A 62 -18.75 2.46 -3.53
N PHE A 63 -18.94 3.47 -2.68
CA PHE A 63 -19.30 4.82 -3.14
C PHE A 63 -18.17 5.42 -3.98
N MET A 64 -16.94 5.34 -3.47
CA MET A 64 -15.73 5.80 -4.16
C MET A 64 -15.45 4.99 -5.42
N ILE A 65 -15.70 3.69 -5.44
CA ILE A 65 -15.62 2.88 -6.67
C ILE A 65 -16.52 3.47 -7.75
N ASN A 66 -17.77 3.80 -7.42
CA ASN A 66 -18.72 4.35 -8.39
C ASN A 66 -18.30 5.74 -8.88
N GLU A 67 -17.80 6.59 -7.99
CA GLU A 67 -17.31 7.92 -8.36
C GLU A 67 -16.03 7.86 -9.21
N LEU A 68 -15.10 6.97 -8.87
CA LEU A 68 -13.88 6.73 -9.65
C LEU A 68 -14.19 6.16 -11.03
N LYS A 69 -15.18 5.26 -11.17
CA LYS A 69 -15.64 4.76 -12.48
C LYS A 69 -16.10 5.89 -13.39
N LYS A 70 -16.88 6.84 -12.87
CA LYS A 70 -17.30 8.03 -13.64
C LYS A 70 -16.10 8.85 -14.09
N LYS A 71 -15.15 9.13 -13.19
CA LYS A 71 -13.93 9.87 -13.53
C LYS A 71 -13.02 9.14 -14.51
N CYS A 72 -12.91 7.82 -14.42
CA CYS A 72 -12.13 7.04 -15.38
C CYS A 72 -12.65 7.19 -16.82
N LEU A 73 -13.96 7.32 -17.01
CA LEU A 73 -14.54 7.56 -18.34
C LEU A 73 -14.09 8.90 -18.93
N GLU A 74 -14.01 9.95 -18.10
CA GLU A 74 -13.57 11.29 -18.52
C GLU A 74 -12.08 11.31 -18.93
N TYR A 75 -11.23 10.53 -18.24
CA TYR A 75 -9.77 10.54 -18.43
C TYR A 75 -9.22 9.37 -19.25
N ASN A 76 -10.08 8.60 -19.94
CA ASN A 76 -9.69 7.45 -20.76
C ASN A 76 -8.96 6.33 -19.99
N PHE A 77 -9.42 6.07 -18.77
CA PHE A 77 -9.02 4.94 -17.94
C PHE A 77 -10.13 3.89 -17.83
N THR A 78 -9.74 2.70 -17.38
CA THR A 78 -10.61 1.63 -16.91
C THR A 78 -10.31 1.40 -15.44
N LEU A 79 -11.35 1.27 -14.61
CA LEU A 79 -11.23 0.83 -13.23
C LEU A 79 -11.64 -0.64 -13.14
N TYR A 80 -10.76 -1.45 -12.55
CA TYR A 80 -11.04 -2.81 -12.16
C TYR A 80 -11.06 -2.93 -10.64
N ALA A 81 -12.10 -3.58 -10.12
CA ALA A 81 -12.28 -3.91 -8.72
C ALA A 81 -12.94 -5.29 -8.65
N SER A 82 -12.40 -6.19 -7.82
CA SER A 82 -12.88 -7.58 -7.76
C SER A 82 -14.36 -7.64 -7.36
N PRO A 83 -15.24 -8.32 -8.13
CA PRO A 83 -16.66 -8.45 -7.83
C PRO A 83 -16.97 -9.09 -6.48
N ASP A 84 -16.13 -10.05 -6.04
CA ASP A 84 -16.33 -10.80 -4.79
C ASP A 84 -16.00 -9.95 -3.55
N ASN A 85 -15.02 -9.06 -3.67
CA ASN A 85 -14.71 -8.08 -2.63
C ASN A 85 -15.80 -7.01 -2.49
N ILE A 86 -16.40 -6.56 -3.60
CA ILE A 86 -17.43 -5.51 -3.61
C ILE A 86 -18.70 -5.91 -2.85
N LYS A 87 -19.06 -7.21 -2.86
CA LYS A 87 -20.29 -7.69 -2.21
C LYS A 87 -20.18 -7.84 -0.69
N SER A 88 -18.97 -8.02 -0.18
CA SER A 88 -18.72 -8.44 1.20
C SER A 88 -17.94 -7.40 2.02
N SER A 89 -17.09 -6.60 1.37
CA SER A 89 -16.16 -5.72 2.05
C SER A 89 -16.53 -4.25 1.91
N LYS A 90 -16.47 -3.56 3.04
CA LYS A 90 -16.58 -2.10 3.10
C LYS A 90 -15.29 -1.38 2.69
N ASN A 91 -14.21 -2.13 2.41
CA ASN A 91 -12.88 -1.66 2.06
C ASN A 91 -12.26 -2.56 0.97
N ASN A 92 -11.90 -1.99 -0.18
CA ASN A 92 -11.44 -2.75 -1.34
C ASN A 92 -10.11 -2.22 -1.89
N ASN A 93 -9.40 -3.09 -2.60
CA ASN A 93 -8.31 -2.71 -3.48
C ASN A 93 -8.82 -2.57 -4.92
N CYS A 94 -8.40 -1.52 -5.60
CA CYS A 94 -8.78 -1.26 -6.99
C CYS A 94 -7.53 -1.01 -7.85
N ILE A 95 -7.62 -1.35 -9.13
CA ILE A 95 -6.59 -1.05 -10.11
C ILE A 95 -7.24 -0.20 -11.20
N ILE A 96 -6.69 0.99 -11.44
CA ILE A 96 -7.06 1.87 -12.55
C ILE A 96 -5.94 1.78 -13.60
N TYR A 97 -6.27 1.59 -14.87
CA TYR A 97 -5.29 1.51 -15.95
C TYR A 97 -5.80 2.16 -17.23
N LYS A 98 -4.91 2.70 -18.07
CA LYS A 98 -5.32 3.34 -19.33
C LYS A 98 -6.03 2.35 -20.25
N LYS A 99 -7.02 2.80 -21.03
CA LYS A 99 -7.82 1.92 -21.92
C LYS A 99 -7.03 1.19 -23.01
N ASN A 100 -5.78 1.59 -23.27
CA ASN A 100 -4.90 0.89 -24.20
C ASN A 100 -4.24 -0.37 -23.58
N PHE A 101 -4.38 -0.58 -22.26
CA PHE A 101 -4.08 -1.85 -21.62
C PHE A 101 -5.31 -2.77 -21.70
N LYS A 102 -5.06 -4.07 -21.85
CA LYS A 102 -6.08 -5.11 -21.83
C LYS A 102 -5.85 -5.99 -20.60
N LEU A 103 -6.88 -6.16 -19.78
CA LEU A 103 -6.87 -7.18 -18.73
C LEU A 103 -6.84 -8.56 -19.39
N LEU A 104 -5.80 -9.34 -19.09
CA LEU A 104 -5.63 -10.68 -19.65
C LEU A 104 -6.05 -11.77 -18.67
N ASP A 105 -5.76 -11.58 -17.39
CA ASP A 105 -6.02 -12.54 -16.33
C ASP A 105 -6.21 -11.83 -15.00
N GLU A 106 -6.90 -12.48 -14.07
CA GLU A 106 -7.14 -12.02 -12.71
C GLU A 106 -6.84 -13.15 -11.71
N ASN A 107 -6.01 -12.85 -10.71
CA ASN A 107 -5.69 -13.80 -9.65
C ASN A 107 -6.08 -13.19 -8.31
N PHE A 108 -6.99 -13.86 -7.61
CA PHE A 108 -7.44 -13.45 -6.29
C PHE A 108 -6.72 -14.25 -5.20
N PHE A 109 -6.26 -13.55 -4.18
CA PHE A 109 -5.59 -14.17 -3.03
C PHE A 109 -6.38 -13.87 -1.75
N ASP A 110 -7.12 -14.86 -1.26
CA ASP A 110 -7.78 -14.80 0.03
C ASP A 110 -6.84 -15.31 1.13
N LEU A 111 -6.30 -14.38 1.91
CA LEU A 111 -5.42 -14.71 3.02
C LEU A 111 -6.11 -15.59 4.06
N ASN A 112 -7.41 -15.41 4.33
CA ASN A 112 -8.11 -16.21 5.34
C ASN A 112 -8.26 -17.66 4.90
N SER A 113 -8.61 -17.89 3.63
CA SER A 113 -8.67 -19.24 3.04
C SER A 113 -7.30 -19.91 3.05
N VAL A 114 -6.24 -19.20 2.67
CA VAL A 114 -4.86 -19.74 2.66
C VAL A 114 -4.37 -20.06 4.08
N VAL A 115 -4.60 -19.15 5.04
CA VAL A 115 -4.24 -19.38 6.45
C VAL A 115 -5.03 -20.56 7.00
N SER A 116 -6.33 -20.65 6.73
CA SER A 116 -7.13 -21.81 7.16
C SER A 116 -6.60 -23.10 6.53
N LYS A 117 -6.27 -23.10 5.24
CA LYS A 117 -5.80 -24.30 4.54
C LYS A 117 -4.42 -24.79 5.00
N TYR A 118 -3.48 -23.88 5.23
CA TYR A 118 -2.06 -24.25 5.45
C TYR A 118 -1.57 -24.00 6.88
N PHE A 119 -2.27 -23.17 7.65
CA PHE A 119 -1.87 -22.75 8.99
C PHE A 119 -2.89 -23.11 10.08
N MET A 120 -3.91 -23.95 9.80
CA MET A 120 -4.87 -24.42 10.81
C MET A 120 -4.19 -25.05 12.04
N ASN A 121 -3.08 -25.76 11.85
CA ASN A 121 -2.30 -26.34 12.97
C ASN A 121 -1.41 -25.33 13.71
N TYR A 122 -1.41 -24.08 13.28
CA TYR A 122 -0.62 -22.97 13.84
C TYR A 122 -1.52 -21.84 14.37
N SER A 123 -2.81 -22.07 14.60
CA SER A 123 -3.66 -21.03 15.20
C SER A 123 -3.32 -20.85 16.68
N SER A 124 -2.75 -19.70 17.05
CA SER A 124 -2.61 -19.29 18.44
C SER A 124 -3.51 -18.08 18.72
N GLU A 125 -4.34 -18.17 19.77
CA GLU A 125 -5.10 -17.04 20.32
C GLU A 125 -4.20 -16.04 21.08
N SER A 126 -2.88 -16.30 21.15
CA SER A 126 -1.93 -15.41 21.80
C SER A 126 -1.87 -14.08 21.04
N ARG A 127 -2.44 -13.05 21.66
CA ARG A 127 -2.26 -11.65 21.24
C ARG A 127 -0.77 -11.37 21.16
N CYS A 128 -0.30 -11.05 19.96
CA CYS A 128 1.04 -10.54 19.79
C CYS A 128 1.07 -9.13 20.38
N GLU A 129 1.63 -8.97 21.57
CA GLU A 129 2.03 -7.66 22.08
C GLU A 129 3.22 -7.18 21.23
N GLN A 130 2.93 -6.43 20.17
CA GLN A 130 3.94 -5.60 19.53
C GLN A 130 4.33 -4.53 20.55
N LYS A 131 5.38 -4.76 21.33
CA LYS A 131 6.06 -3.67 22.02
C LYS A 131 6.73 -2.83 20.94
N GLU A 132 6.19 -1.66 20.66
CA GLU A 132 6.93 -0.57 20.06
C GLU A 132 8.06 -0.23 21.03
N ASN A 133 9.19 -0.92 20.90
CA ASN A 133 10.39 -0.50 21.58
C ASN A 133 10.81 0.80 20.90
N ASP A 134 10.80 1.89 21.66
CA ASP A 134 11.51 3.14 21.38
C ASP A 134 12.98 2.79 21.04
N ILE A 135 13.26 2.60 19.75
CA ILE A 135 14.61 2.40 19.24
C ILE A 135 14.84 3.51 18.24
N SER A 136 15.52 4.55 18.73
CA SER A 136 16.37 5.52 18.02
C SER A 136 16.13 5.65 16.51
N HIS A 137 15.66 6.83 16.08
CA HIS A 137 15.71 7.56 14.78
C HIS A 137 16.15 6.91 13.44
N LEU A 138 16.71 5.71 13.38
CA LEU A 138 16.82 4.88 12.19
C LEU A 138 15.54 4.08 12.02
N GLN A 139 14.81 4.37 10.95
CA GLN A 139 13.64 3.61 10.50
C GLN A 139 14.06 2.15 10.21
N LYS A 140 13.93 1.27 11.21
CA LYS A 140 14.21 -0.15 11.05
C LYS A 140 13.09 -0.75 10.21
N LEU A 141 13.40 -1.10 8.97
CA LEU A 141 12.44 -1.76 8.08
C LEU A 141 12.11 -3.16 8.61
N SER A 142 10.85 -3.57 8.44
CA SER A 142 10.28 -4.79 9.03
C SER A 142 10.87 -6.08 8.45
N GLY A 143 10.63 -7.19 9.13
CA GLY A 143 10.89 -8.54 8.63
C GLY A 143 10.14 -8.85 7.33
N VAL A 144 8.96 -8.25 7.13
CA VAL A 144 8.22 -8.35 5.84
C VAL A 144 9.01 -7.66 4.72
N TYR A 145 9.49 -6.44 4.97
CA TYR A 145 10.32 -5.72 4.00
C TYR A 145 11.64 -6.47 3.72
N GLU A 146 12.29 -7.01 4.76
CA GLU A 146 13.48 -7.84 4.62
C GLU A 146 13.21 -9.10 3.77
N LEU A 147 12.11 -9.80 4.02
CA LEU A 147 11.73 -10.97 3.22
C LEU A 147 11.52 -10.60 1.76
N ILE A 148 10.78 -9.51 1.51
CA ILE A 148 10.48 -9.07 0.14
C ILE A 148 11.75 -8.66 -0.61
N THR A 149 12.66 -7.94 0.03
CA THR A 149 13.81 -7.33 -0.65
C THR A 149 15.08 -8.16 -0.64
N LYS A 150 15.28 -9.00 0.38
CA LYS A 150 16.43 -9.90 0.48
C LYS A 150 16.08 -11.36 0.15
N GLY A 151 14.79 -11.68 0.05
CA GLY A 151 14.32 -13.02 -0.28
C GLY A 151 14.43 -14.03 0.85
N ARG A 152 14.78 -13.57 2.07
CA ARG A 152 15.02 -14.46 3.21
C ARG A 152 14.82 -13.76 4.55
N VAL A 153 14.17 -14.46 5.48
CA VAL A 153 14.14 -14.11 6.91
C VAL A 153 14.44 -15.38 7.72
N LYS A 154 15.52 -15.34 8.50
CA LYS A 154 15.91 -16.46 9.36
C LYS A 154 14.89 -16.66 10.48
N ASN A 155 14.73 -17.90 10.93
CA ASN A 155 13.84 -18.23 12.05
C ASN A 155 14.23 -17.58 13.40
N THR A 156 15.46 -17.06 13.53
CA THR A 156 15.96 -16.30 14.68
C THR A 156 15.64 -14.80 14.60
N HIS A 157 15.08 -14.31 13.49
CA HIS A 157 14.73 -12.90 13.34
C HIS A 157 13.56 -12.54 14.27
N MET A 158 13.61 -11.36 14.92
CA MET A 158 12.63 -11.00 15.96
C MET A 158 11.17 -10.93 15.47
N GLU A 159 10.98 -10.57 14.20
CA GLU A 159 9.65 -10.51 13.55
C GLU A 159 9.30 -11.80 12.79
N HIS A 160 10.15 -12.82 12.85
CA HIS A 160 9.79 -14.14 12.32
C HIS A 160 8.67 -14.74 13.19
N PRO A 161 7.65 -15.40 12.61
CA PRO A 161 6.54 -15.97 13.39
C PRO A 161 6.99 -16.87 14.55
N ALA A 162 8.05 -17.66 14.35
CA ALA A 162 8.65 -18.51 15.40
C ALA A 162 9.13 -17.73 16.65
N GLN A 163 9.59 -16.49 16.48
CA GLN A 163 10.01 -15.64 17.60
C GLN A 163 8.85 -14.77 18.11
N LEU A 164 8.06 -14.23 17.19
CA LEU A 164 7.06 -13.21 17.47
C LEU A 164 5.83 -13.76 18.20
N ARG A 165 5.31 -14.93 17.79
CA ARG A 165 4.04 -15.49 18.30
C ARG A 165 4.16 -16.17 19.67
N LYS A 166 5.38 -16.43 20.14
CA LYS A 166 5.70 -17.14 21.40
C LYS A 166 4.86 -18.40 21.64
N ASP A 167 4.53 -19.10 20.56
CA ASP A 167 3.73 -20.32 20.59
C ASP A 167 4.55 -21.46 20.00
N LYS A 168 4.55 -22.59 20.71
CA LYS A 168 5.32 -23.79 20.36
C LYS A 168 5.00 -24.32 18.96
N ALA A 169 3.77 -24.11 18.47
CA ALA A 169 3.40 -24.46 17.10
C ALA A 169 4.32 -23.77 16.08
N PHE A 170 4.69 -22.51 16.31
CA PHE A 170 5.50 -21.73 15.37
C PHE A 170 7.01 -21.98 15.51
N TYR A 171 7.49 -22.64 16.57
CA TYR A 171 8.94 -22.84 16.80
C TYR A 171 9.61 -23.70 15.74
N LEU A 172 8.84 -24.60 15.11
CA LEU A 172 9.32 -25.47 14.05
C LEU A 172 9.24 -24.83 12.66
N LEU A 173 8.72 -23.60 12.53
CA LEU A 173 8.69 -22.93 11.24
C LEU A 173 10.13 -22.71 10.76
N PRO A 174 10.44 -23.19 9.54
CA PRO A 174 11.75 -22.96 8.96
C PRO A 174 11.89 -21.48 8.65
N GLU A 175 13.08 -21.12 8.19
CA GLU A 175 13.26 -19.80 7.59
C GLU A 175 12.30 -19.57 6.43
N LEU A 176 11.88 -18.31 6.28
CA LEU A 176 11.06 -17.87 5.18
C LEU A 176 11.97 -17.49 4.01
N SER A 177 11.62 -17.94 2.81
CA SER A 177 12.36 -17.57 1.59
C SER A 177 11.43 -17.40 0.40
N ILE A 178 11.73 -16.40 -0.42
CA ILE A 178 11.07 -16.10 -1.69
C ILE A 178 12.12 -15.60 -2.69
N GLU A 179 11.78 -15.55 -3.97
CA GLU A 179 12.57 -14.74 -4.89
C GLU A 179 12.42 -13.25 -4.54
N PRO A 180 13.54 -12.53 -4.34
CA PRO A 180 13.47 -11.13 -3.90
C PRO A 180 12.95 -10.21 -5.00
N PHE A 181 12.20 -9.22 -4.57
CA PHE A 181 11.84 -8.04 -5.35
C PHE A 181 12.77 -6.88 -5.01
N LYS A 182 12.78 -5.87 -5.88
CA LYS A 182 13.47 -4.60 -5.60
C LYS A 182 12.46 -3.51 -5.25
N SER A 183 12.81 -2.63 -4.32
CA SER A 183 12.03 -1.42 -4.06
C SER A 183 12.41 -0.32 -5.05
N ALA A 184 11.43 0.26 -5.75
CA ALA A 184 11.68 1.35 -6.69
C ALA A 184 12.30 2.58 -6.02
N PHE A 185 11.85 2.94 -4.81
CA PHE A 185 12.34 4.10 -4.08
C PHE A 185 13.75 3.86 -3.57
N LYS A 186 14.02 2.70 -2.95
CA LYS A 186 15.37 2.36 -2.50
C LYS A 186 16.38 2.36 -3.66
N GLU A 187 16.02 1.80 -4.81
CA GLU A 187 16.92 1.71 -5.96
C GLU A 187 17.20 3.08 -6.62
N ILE A 188 16.18 3.96 -6.73
CA ILE A 188 16.34 5.27 -7.39
C ILE A 188 16.89 6.34 -6.44
N ASN A 189 16.40 6.40 -5.21
CA ASN A 189 16.70 7.48 -4.27
C ASN A 189 17.78 7.08 -3.25
N GLY A 190 18.23 5.81 -3.27
CA GLY A 190 19.17 5.26 -2.29
C GLY A 190 18.56 4.96 -0.93
N ASN A 191 17.34 5.44 -0.64
CA ASN A 191 16.59 5.24 0.60
C ASN A 191 15.07 5.23 0.34
N GLU A 192 14.32 4.68 1.29
CA GLU A 192 12.86 4.79 1.31
C GLU A 192 12.41 6.20 1.72
N PRO A 193 11.16 6.62 1.40
CA PRO A 193 10.58 7.85 1.93
C PRO A 193 10.62 7.90 3.46
N ILE A 194 10.84 9.09 4.04
CA ILE A 194 10.85 9.27 5.51
C ILE A 194 9.53 8.86 6.15
N PHE A 195 8.42 9.01 5.42
CA PHE A 195 7.13 8.42 5.74
C PHE A 195 6.32 8.26 4.46
N THR A 196 5.33 7.37 4.50
CA THR A 196 4.27 7.28 3.49
C THR A 196 2.88 7.40 4.12
N ASN A 197 2.77 7.17 5.43
CA ASN A 197 1.63 7.51 6.27
C ASN A 197 2.07 8.47 7.39
N LYS A 198 1.25 9.47 7.70
CA LYS A 198 1.54 10.43 8.78
C LYS A 198 0.28 10.96 9.46
N THR A 199 -0.06 10.40 10.62
CA THR A 199 -1.13 10.86 11.51
C THR A 199 -0.57 11.62 12.72
N LEU A 200 -1.41 11.92 13.72
CA LEU A 200 -0.96 12.46 15.01
C LEU A 200 -0.12 11.46 15.81
N SER A 201 -0.47 10.17 15.71
CA SER A 201 0.08 9.11 16.55
C SER A 201 1.17 8.30 15.87
N PHE A 202 1.23 8.33 14.53
CA PHE A 202 2.11 7.49 13.75
C PHE A 202 2.70 8.24 12.55
N SER A 203 3.97 7.96 12.25
CA SER A 203 4.66 8.43 11.05
C SER A 203 5.64 7.37 10.60
N GLY A 204 5.42 6.79 9.42
CA GLY A 204 6.26 5.70 8.94
C GLY A 204 6.10 5.40 7.45
N CYS A 205 7.11 4.75 6.87
CA CYS A 205 7.08 4.23 5.50
C CYS A 205 6.46 2.83 5.50
N ILE A 206 5.21 2.73 5.05
CA ILE A 206 4.42 1.49 5.02
C ILE A 206 3.81 1.20 3.64
N ASP A 207 4.06 2.06 2.64
CA ASP A 207 3.64 1.89 1.26
C ASP A 207 4.86 1.75 0.36
N PHE A 208 4.81 0.84 -0.60
CA PHE A 208 5.97 0.51 -1.44
C PHE A 208 5.55 0.22 -2.89
N ILE A 209 6.46 0.46 -3.82
CA ILE A 209 6.37 -0.04 -5.20
C ILE A 209 7.51 -1.03 -5.39
N PHE A 210 7.20 -2.32 -5.28
CA PHE A 210 8.14 -3.39 -5.57
C PHE A 210 8.06 -3.81 -7.03
N TYR A 211 9.20 -4.20 -7.60
CA TYR A 211 9.29 -4.61 -8.99
C TYR A 211 10.30 -5.74 -9.18
N LYS A 212 10.14 -6.46 -10.29
CA LYS A 212 11.08 -7.47 -10.82
C LYS A 212 11.15 -7.29 -12.34
N GLU A 213 12.31 -7.57 -12.94
CA GLU A 213 12.49 -7.58 -14.41
C GLU A 213 12.09 -6.28 -15.13
N LEU A 214 12.19 -5.14 -14.44
CA LEU A 214 11.99 -3.81 -15.01
C LEU A 214 13.21 -2.93 -14.71
N ILE A 215 13.39 -1.86 -15.47
CA ILE A 215 14.42 -0.84 -15.19
C ILE A 215 13.72 0.38 -14.59
N PRO A 216 13.91 0.71 -13.30
CA PRO A 216 13.30 1.90 -12.73
C PRO A 216 14.00 3.15 -13.33
N LEU A 217 13.21 4.16 -13.65
CA LEU A 217 13.66 5.44 -14.21
C LEU A 217 13.47 6.58 -13.22
N SER A 218 12.43 6.53 -12.41
CA SER A 218 12.15 7.56 -11.39
C SER A 218 11.29 6.98 -10.25
N ALA A 219 11.40 7.58 -9.06
CA ALA A 219 10.56 7.28 -7.90
C ALA A 219 10.32 8.58 -7.12
N LYS A 220 9.06 9.03 -7.03
CA LYS A 220 8.67 10.34 -6.49
C LYS A 220 7.41 10.23 -5.63
N THR A 221 7.33 11.04 -4.59
CA THR A 221 6.14 11.22 -3.77
C THR A 221 5.34 12.45 -4.21
N ILE A 222 4.05 12.47 -3.91
CA ILE A 222 3.21 13.66 -3.95
C ILE A 222 2.61 13.82 -2.54
N PRO A 223 3.04 14.83 -1.76
CA PRO A 223 3.98 15.92 -2.10
C PRO A 223 5.43 15.46 -2.31
N SER A 224 6.22 16.24 -3.05
CA SER A 224 7.64 15.96 -3.28
C SER A 224 8.54 16.34 -2.09
N ASN A 225 8.20 17.40 -1.34
CA ASN A 225 8.90 17.76 -0.10
C ASN A 225 8.10 17.26 1.11
N LEU A 226 8.62 16.22 1.76
CA LEU A 226 7.97 15.60 2.92
C LEU A 226 8.28 16.30 4.25
N ASN A 227 9.37 17.08 4.32
CA ASN A 227 9.81 17.73 5.55
C ASN A 227 8.83 18.79 6.06
N ASP A 228 8.04 19.39 5.15
CA ASP A 228 7.08 20.46 5.48
C ASP A 228 5.74 19.91 5.97
N ILE A 229 5.50 18.60 5.82
CA ILE A 229 4.21 17.98 6.16
C ILE A 229 4.19 17.70 7.65
N LYS A 230 3.35 18.41 8.38
CA LYS A 230 3.14 18.17 9.82
C LYS A 230 2.24 16.98 10.08
N ILE A 231 1.12 16.88 9.35
CA ILE A 231 0.11 15.84 9.50
C ILE A 231 -0.68 15.65 8.20
N LEU A 232 -1.22 14.44 8.04
CA LEU A 232 -2.16 14.06 7.01
C LEU A 232 -3.42 13.42 7.65
N PRO A 233 -4.59 13.48 6.98
CA PRO A 233 -4.86 14.32 5.80
C PRO A 233 -4.83 15.82 6.15
N ASN A 234 -4.83 16.68 5.14
CA ASN A 234 -4.94 18.13 5.33
C ASN A 234 -5.64 18.79 4.13
N GLU A 235 -5.68 20.12 4.11
CA GLU A 235 -6.37 20.90 3.06
C GLU A 235 -5.78 20.72 1.64
N HIS A 236 -4.57 20.15 1.51
CA HIS A 236 -3.89 19.89 0.25
C HIS A 236 -3.84 18.40 -0.13
N PHE A 237 -3.86 17.51 0.87
CA PHE A 237 -3.69 16.06 0.71
C PHE A 237 -4.86 15.30 1.35
N PRO A 238 -5.66 14.56 0.56
CA PRO A 238 -6.96 14.03 0.98
C PRO A 238 -6.93 12.69 1.74
N SER A 239 -5.73 12.15 1.98
CA SER A 239 -5.48 10.89 2.67
C SER A 239 -4.41 11.11 3.73
N ASP A 240 -4.43 10.30 4.79
CA ASP A 240 -3.34 10.15 5.76
C ASP A 240 -2.08 9.51 5.15
N HIS A 241 -2.21 8.94 3.95
CA HIS A 241 -1.12 8.45 3.11
C HIS A 241 -0.77 9.43 1.97
N ILE A 242 0.48 9.35 1.50
CA ILE A 242 0.98 10.08 0.32
C ILE A 242 0.94 9.21 -0.93
N LEU A 243 0.78 9.85 -2.09
CA LEU A 243 0.79 9.16 -3.37
C LEU A 243 2.24 8.86 -3.77
N LEU A 244 2.55 7.59 -4.00
CA LEU A 244 3.82 7.15 -4.55
C LEU A 244 3.71 7.00 -6.07
N MET A 245 4.75 7.41 -6.77
CA MET A 245 4.85 7.31 -8.22
C MET A 245 6.21 6.74 -8.62
N SER A 246 6.22 5.79 -9.54
CA SER A 246 7.45 5.33 -10.17
C SER A 246 7.28 5.17 -11.68
N GLU A 247 8.34 5.46 -12.42
CA GLU A 247 8.42 5.18 -13.86
C GLU A 247 9.38 4.03 -14.10
N PHE A 248 8.99 3.12 -14.97
CA PHE A 248 9.79 1.98 -15.39
C PHE A 248 9.96 1.98 -16.89
N PHE A 249 11.10 1.46 -17.34
CA PHE A 249 11.30 1.02 -18.71
C PHE A 249 11.07 -0.49 -18.77
N VAL A 250 10.19 -0.91 -19.67
CA VAL A 250 9.93 -2.32 -19.98
C VAL A 250 10.86 -2.72 -21.12
N VAL A 251 11.67 -3.75 -20.87
CA VAL A 251 12.61 -4.33 -21.83
C VAL A 251 11.87 -5.23 -22.81
#